data_AF-A0A428SJ78-F1
#
_entry.id   AF-A0A428SJ78-F1
#
_cell.length_a   1.000
_cell.length_b   1.000
_cell.length_c   1.000
_cell.angle_alpha   90.00
_cell.angle_beta   90.00
_cell.angle_gamma   90.00
#
_symmetry.space_group_name_H-M   'P 1'
#
loop_
_entity.id
_entity.type
_entity.pdbx_description
1 polymer ?
#
loop_
_entity_poly.entity_id
_entity_poly.type
_entity_poly.pdbx_seq_one_letter_code
_entity_poly.pdbx_strand_id
1 'polypeptide(L)'
;MSQVEIWIDGGIKRGSDVVKALALGAKGVGLGRAALYGLAVDGEDGVYRSLQILADETITTMRLLGASCVSELRPQHVNTAALNSQLYDGPAGLEEAESVFRARL
;
A
#
# COMPACT_ATOMS: atom_id res chain seq x y z
N MET A 1 -24.20 5.20 -3.37
CA MET A 1 -23.09 5.32 -2.40
C MET A 1 -21.84 5.64 -3.20
N SER A 2 -21.18 6.77 -2.96
CA SER A 2 -19.87 7.07 -3.55
C SER A 2 -18.80 6.25 -2.82
N GLN A 3 -18.11 5.38 -3.54
CA GLN A 3 -16.99 4.60 -3.02
C GLN A 3 -15.73 5.46 -3.08
N VAL A 4 -15.01 5.58 -1.96
CA VAL A 4 -13.73 6.29 -1.89
C VAL A 4 -12.60 5.28 -2.11
N GLU A 5 -11.67 5.60 -3.00
CA GLU A 5 -10.46 4.79 -3.21
C GLU A 5 -9.40 5.14 -2.16
N ILE A 6 -8.86 4.12 -1.49
CA ILE A 6 -7.82 4.29 -0.48
C ILE A 6 -6.46 3.94 -1.08
N TRP A 7 -5.54 4.90 -1.07
CA TRP A 7 -4.16 4.73 -1.50
C TRP A 7 -3.22 4.81 -0.28
N ILE A 8 -2.14 4.03 -0.28
CA ILE A 8 -1.20 3.96 0.85
C ILE A 8 0.23 4.24 0.39
N ASP A 9 0.97 5.07 1.12
CA ASP A 9 2.43 5.20 1.01
C ASP A 9 3.02 5.26 2.42
N GLY A 10 4.33 5.18 2.55
CA GLY A 10 5.06 5.22 3.81
C GLY A 10 5.92 3.98 3.99
N GLY A 11 7.10 3.96 3.35
CA GLY A 11 8.09 2.93 3.62
C GLY A 11 7.92 1.61 2.86
N ILE A 12 7.13 1.58 1.78
CA ILE A 12 7.07 0.46 0.83
C ILE A 12 8.46 0.25 0.21
N LYS A 13 9.07 -0.91 0.47
CA LYS A 13 10.42 -1.25 -0.02
C LYS A 13 10.53 -2.66 -0.60
N ARG A 14 9.57 -3.52 -0.32
CA ARG A 14 9.52 -4.91 -0.79
C ARG A 14 8.20 -5.21 -1.49
N GLY A 15 8.22 -6.19 -2.39
CA GLY A 15 7.02 -6.68 -3.05
C GLY A 15 5.97 -7.21 -2.06
N SER A 16 6.39 -7.75 -0.91
CA SER A 16 5.48 -8.20 0.14
C SER A 16 4.79 -7.05 0.89
N ASP A 17 5.38 -5.85 0.93
CA ASP A 17 4.72 -4.67 1.49
C ASP A 17 3.56 -4.23 0.59
N VAL A 18 3.79 -4.23 -0.73
CA VAL A 18 2.75 -3.97 -1.75
C VAL A 18 1.61 -4.97 -1.61
N VAL A 19 1.93 -6.27 -1.55
CA VAL A 19 0.91 -7.32 -1.43
C VAL A 19 0.11 -7.20 -0.14
N LYS A 20 0.73 -6.88 1.00
CA LYS A 20 0.00 -6.67 2.26
C LYS A 20 -0.98 -5.49 2.14
N ALA A 21 -0.55 -4.37 1.58
CA ALA A 21 -1.41 -3.20 1.40
C ALA A 21 -2.62 -3.52 0.52
N LEU A 22 -2.40 -4.16 -0.63
CA LEU A 22 -3.46 -4.57 -1.56
C LEU A 22 -4.41 -5.60 -0.92
N ALA A 23 -3.87 -6.60 -0.21
CA ALA A 23 -4.64 -7.60 0.50
C ALA A 23 -5.53 -7.02 1.61
N LEU A 24 -5.10 -5.91 2.22
CA LEU A 24 -5.85 -5.17 3.24
C LEU A 24 -6.81 -4.11 2.66
N GLY A 25 -6.95 -4.04 1.33
CA GLY A 25 -7.98 -3.23 0.66
C GLY A 25 -7.47 -1.91 0.07
N ALA A 26 -6.17 -1.66 0.03
CA ALA A 26 -5.63 -0.52 -0.72
C ALA A 26 -5.90 -0.69 -2.22
N LYS A 27 -6.25 0.41 -2.89
CA LYS A 27 -6.36 0.47 -4.35
C LYS A 27 -4.99 0.40 -5.03
N GLY A 28 -3.99 0.98 -4.39
CA GLY A 28 -2.63 1.07 -4.89
C GLY A 28 -1.69 1.60 -3.81
N VAL A 29 -0.39 1.52 -4.10
CA VAL A 29 0.66 2.03 -3.21
C VAL A 29 1.50 3.10 -3.89
N GLY A 30 1.89 4.11 -3.12
CA GLY A 30 2.85 5.13 -3.53
C GLY A 30 4.29 4.72 -3.24
N LEU A 31 5.23 5.39 -3.90
CA LEU A 31 6.66 5.25 -3.67
C LEU A 31 7.32 6.62 -3.60
N GLY A 32 7.92 6.94 -2.46
CA GLY A 32 8.75 8.13 -2.29
C GLY A 32 10.23 7.85 -2.55
N ARG A 33 10.97 7.61 -1.46
CA ARG A 33 12.45 7.54 -1.47
C ARG A 33 13.03 6.50 -2.44
N ALA A 34 12.38 5.36 -2.64
CA ALA A 34 12.88 4.32 -3.53
C ALA A 34 13.08 4.83 -4.97
N ALA A 35 12.08 5.52 -5.52
CA ALA A 35 12.17 6.12 -6.85
C ALA A 35 13.23 7.23 -6.89
N LEU A 36 13.29 8.10 -5.87
CA LEU A 36 14.28 9.18 -5.80
C LEU A 36 15.73 8.67 -5.72
N TYR A 37 15.97 7.56 -5.04
CA TYR A 37 17.31 6.95 -4.98
C TYR A 37 17.71 6.33 -6.32
N GLY A 38 16.77 5.68 -7.02
CA GLY A 38 16.99 5.25 -8.40
C GLY A 38 17.38 6.43 -9.29
N LEU A 39 16.60 7.52 -9.22
CA LEU A 39 16.86 8.75 -9.96
C LEU A 39 18.25 9.33 -9.71
N ALA A 40 18.70 9.34 -8.45
CA ALA A 40 20.00 9.88 -8.09
C ALA A 40 21.18 9.04 -8.58
N VAL A 41 20.99 7.72 -8.75
CA VAL A 41 22.07 6.81 -9.16
C VAL A 41 22.22 6.76 -10.68
N ASP A 42 21.12 6.66 -11.41
CA ASP A 42 21.15 6.39 -12.86
C ASP A 42 20.00 7.08 -13.62
N GLY A 43 19.55 8.23 -13.12
CA GLY A 43 18.50 9.02 -13.77
C GLY A 43 17.20 8.23 -13.97
N GLU A 44 16.58 8.41 -15.12
CA GLU A 44 15.34 7.73 -15.49
C GLU A 44 15.48 6.19 -15.46
N ASP A 45 16.61 5.66 -15.95
CA ASP A 45 16.88 4.22 -15.97
C ASP A 45 16.95 3.63 -14.56
N GLY A 46 17.50 4.40 -13.61
CA GLY A 46 17.53 4.02 -12.20
C GLY A 46 16.13 4.01 -11.55
N VAL A 47 15.24 4.93 -11.95
CA VAL A 47 13.82 4.89 -11.54
C VAL A 47 13.14 3.65 -12.10
N TYR A 48 13.30 3.40 -13.41
CA TYR A 48 12.73 2.24 -14.09
C TYR A 48 13.19 0.93 -13.44
N ARG A 49 14.49 0.82 -13.15
CA ARG A 49 15.07 -0.35 -12.49
C ARG A 49 14.48 -0.57 -11.10
N SER A 50 14.28 0.50 -10.32
CA SER A 50 13.69 0.42 -8.98
C SER A 50 12.24 -0.07 -9.03
N LEU A 51 11.45 0.43 -9.98
CA LEU A 51 10.07 0.00 -10.20
C LEU A 51 10.00 -1.45 -10.70
N GLN A 52 10.88 -1.85 -11.62
CA GLN A 52 10.94 -3.21 -12.14
C GLN A 52 11.25 -4.23 -11.04
N ILE A 53 12.24 -3.95 -10.17
CA ILE A 53 12.57 -4.82 -9.04
C ILE A 53 11.36 -5.00 -8.13
N LEU A 54 10.66 -3.90 -7.79
CA LEU A 54 9.49 -3.98 -6.92
C LEU A 54 8.36 -4.78 -7.59
N ALA A 55 8.12 -4.58 -8.88
CA ALA A 55 7.13 -5.32 -9.64
C ALA A 55 7.43 -6.82 -9.67
N ASP A 56 8.69 -7.21 -9.92
CA ASP A 56 9.13 -8.60 -9.93
C ASP A 56 8.98 -9.26 -8.55
N GLU A 57 9.34 -8.55 -7.47
CA GLU A 57 9.13 -9.01 -6.09
C GLU A 57 7.64 -9.17 -5.76
N THR A 58 6.78 -8.25 -6.22
CA THR A 58 5.32 -8.32 -6.03
C THR A 58 4.74 -9.53 -6.73
N ILE A 59 5.09 -9.75 -8.00
CA ILE A 59 4.66 -10.93 -8.77
C ILE A 59 5.13 -12.21 -8.11
N THR A 60 6.38 -12.26 -7.67
CA THR A 60 6.94 -13.43 -6.96
C THR A 60 6.18 -13.72 -5.67
N THR A 61 5.90 -12.69 -4.86
CA THR A 61 5.11 -12.83 -3.63
C THR A 61 3.70 -13.35 -3.92
N MET A 62 3.03 -12.80 -4.93
CA MET A 62 1.68 -13.25 -5.30
C MET A 62 1.66 -14.72 -5.75
N ARG A 63 2.63 -15.14 -6.57
CA ARG A 63 2.79 -16.54 -6.99
C ARG A 63 2.97 -17.47 -5.80
N LEU A 64 3.81 -17.09 -4.83
CA LEU A 64 4.05 -17.89 -3.62
C LEU A 64 2.82 -17.96 -2.70
N LEU A 65 1.93 -16.97 -2.76
CA LEU A 65 0.63 -16.97 -2.06
C LEU A 65 -0.47 -17.70 -2.84
N GLY A 66 -0.20 -18.16 -4.07
CA GLY A 66 -1.21 -18.77 -4.93
C GLY A 66 -2.20 -17.78 -5.54
N ALA A 67 -1.88 -16.48 -5.57
CA ALA A 67 -2.70 -15.45 -6.21
C ALA A 67 -2.20 -15.19 -7.64
N SER A 68 -3.08 -15.35 -8.62
CA SER A 68 -2.81 -15.15 -10.04
C SER A 68 -2.96 -13.69 -10.49
N CYS A 69 -3.77 -12.91 -9.77
CA CYS A 69 -4.05 -11.51 -10.06
C CYS A 69 -4.34 -10.71 -8.78
N VAL A 70 -4.22 -9.38 -8.86
CA VAL A 70 -4.38 -8.48 -7.69
C VAL A 70 -5.77 -8.62 -7.06
N SER A 71 -6.80 -8.82 -7.88
CA SER A 71 -8.18 -9.00 -7.42
C SER A 71 -8.43 -10.28 -6.63
N GLU A 72 -7.46 -11.20 -6.54
CA GLU A 72 -7.54 -12.38 -5.66
C GLU A 72 -6.94 -12.11 -4.27
N LEU A 73 -6.21 -11.01 -4.06
CA LEU A 73 -5.66 -10.69 -2.75
C LEU A 73 -6.79 -10.35 -1.76
N ARG A 74 -6.72 -10.95 -0.57
CA ARG A 74 -7.73 -10.87 0.48
C ARG A 74 -7.06 -10.74 1.85
N PRO A 75 -7.74 -10.23 2.88
CA PRO A 75 -7.20 -10.12 4.23
C PRO A 75 -6.66 -11.45 4.78
N GLN A 76 -7.22 -12.59 4.37
CA GLN A 76 -6.75 -13.93 4.78
C GLN A 76 -5.29 -14.24 4.40
N HIS A 77 -4.71 -13.52 3.42
CA HIS A 77 -3.30 -13.67 3.04
C HIS A 77 -2.34 -12.96 4.00
N VAL A 78 -2.85 -12.21 4.97
CA VAL A 78 -2.05 -11.43 5.93
C VAL A 78 -2.49 -11.76 7.35
N ASN A 79 -1.57 -12.28 8.16
CA ASN A 79 -1.81 -12.43 9.58
C ASN A 79 -1.54 -11.11 10.31
N THR A 80 -2.60 -10.46 10.81
CA THR A 80 -2.54 -9.19 11.54
C THR A 80 -2.62 -9.35 13.06
N ALA A 81 -2.64 -10.58 13.59
CA ALA A 81 -2.87 -10.82 15.02
C ALA A 81 -1.88 -10.06 15.94
N ALA A 82 -0.61 -9.98 15.55
CA ALA A 82 0.42 -9.26 16.30
C ALA A 82 0.30 -7.72 16.21
N LEU A 83 -0.40 -7.20 15.21
CA LEU A 83 -0.65 -5.77 15.04
C LEU A 83 -1.80 -5.29 15.93
N ASN A 84 -2.77 -6.16 16.24
CA ASN A 84 -4.00 -5.77 16.94
C ASN A 84 -3.74 -5.07 18.29
N SER A 85 -2.72 -5.49 19.04
CA SER A 85 -2.36 -4.85 20.32
C SER A 85 -1.64 -3.50 20.17
N GLN A 86 -1.19 -3.17 18.96
CA GLN A 86 -0.51 -1.92 18.62
C GLN A 86 -1.44 -0.92 17.93
N LEU A 87 -2.63 -1.35 17.53
CA LEU A 87 -3.62 -0.47 16.94
C LEU A 87 -4.20 0.44 18.03
N TYR A 88 -4.20 1.73 17.74
CA TYR A 88 -4.88 2.71 18.58
C TYR A 88 -6.39 2.44 18.54
N ASP A 89 -6.97 2.20 19.72
CA ASP A 89 -8.39 1.89 19.93
C ASP A 89 -9.18 3.07 20.53
N GLY A 90 -8.54 4.23 20.67
CA GLY A 90 -9.16 5.45 21.15
C GLY A 90 -9.99 6.20 20.10
N PRO A 91 -10.59 7.34 20.47
CA PRO A 91 -11.43 8.13 19.58
C PRO A 91 -10.62 8.65 18.38
N ALA A 92 -11.22 8.61 17.19
CA ALA A 92 -10.54 9.02 15.96
C ALA A 92 -10.12 10.50 15.93
N GLY A 93 -10.74 11.35 16.76
CA GLY A 93 -10.48 12.79 16.80
C GLY A 93 -10.79 13.49 15.48
N LEU A 94 -11.68 12.89 14.67
CA LEU A 94 -12.05 13.36 13.34
C LEU A 94 -13.32 14.23 13.36
N GLU A 95 -13.85 14.60 14.53
CA GLU A 95 -15.13 15.32 14.60
C GLU A 95 -15.08 16.65 13.82
N GLU A 96 -13.96 17.37 13.92
CA GLU A 96 -13.73 18.60 13.16
C GLU A 96 -13.63 18.36 11.65
N ALA A 97 -12.91 17.31 11.24
CA ALA A 97 -12.79 16.94 9.83
C ALA A 97 -14.14 16.54 9.23
N GLU A 98 -14.94 15.73 9.95
CA GLU A 98 -16.27 15.33 9.52
C GLU A 98 -17.22 16.53 9.31
N SER A 99 -17.15 17.52 10.20
CA SER A 99 -17.91 18.77 10.08
C SER A 99 -17.54 19.55 8.81
N VAL A 100 -16.23 19.68 8.54
CA VAL A 100 -15.72 20.37 7.34
C VAL A 100 -16.11 19.65 6.05
N PHE A 101 -16.03 18.31 6.02
CA PHE A 101 -16.41 17.54 4.83
C PHE A 101 -17.92 17.55 4.58
N ARG A 102 -18.76 17.51 5.62
CA ARG A 102 -20.22 17.64 5.47
C ARG A 102 -20.67 19.01 4.98
N ALA A 103 -19.96 20.08 5.35
CA ALA A 103 -20.31 21.43 4.92
C ALA A 103 -19.96 21.72 3.44
N ARG A 104 -19.17 20.86 2.80
CA ARG A 104 -18.64 21.04 1.43
C ARG A 104 -19.25 20.08 0.40
N LEU A 105 -20.18 19.20 0.81
CA LEU A 105 -20.96 18.31 -0.03
C LEU A 105 -22.44 18.69 0.01
#